data_AF-A0A9E0WTR2-F1
#
_entry.id   AF-A0A9E0WTR2-F1
#
_cell.length_a   1.000
_cell.length_b   1.000
_cell.length_c   1.000
_cell.angle_alpha   90.00
_cell.angle_beta   90.00
_cell.angle_gamma   90.00
#
_symmetry.space_group_name_H-M   'P 1'
#
loop_
_entity.id
_entity.type
_entity.pdbx_description
1 polymer ?
#
loop_
_entity_poly.entity_id
_entity_poly.type
_entity_poly.pdbx_seq_one_letter_code
_entity_poly.pdbx_strand_id
1 'polypeptide(L)'
;MGVKPSELDEHFNYLSILAWKFRNLEQKELDRKQLTKANQEFCERFVTVDLSERLELLTKARILCMSGDEYSFSYPYIYYFFLGRYLAKNLNDESVRRLVEDSCRKLYLRDRAHTIMFLTHHVENTWVIGLICQVLRDCFADRKPVELNGDTSYLNDLVQQPSQLTLPAPDVDRNQAAIREIQDSMVEPADESDASDYSMLSFTAKWNLLHKTAEILGLILTNYYGSLERPRKHEMIREVFDGPLRALRLWLEEVAVDLPGMVGELKAEALRTNPKRNAEKTEVEIKRRLFNLFGWVATGAIASCGSFVGADKLREDVITVVEGNPTNAYRLIGASSRLLKPGKVPMDNVRRLAGQLDKNPYAFGVLQMLGFYHMYMFHTDEQQKQALCDTLKISFEHAKAIEVRKAGRTLK
;
A
#
# COMPACT_ATOMS: atom_id res chain seq x y z
N MET A 1 6.54 -21.72 34.80
CA MET A 1 7.33 -22.62 33.94
C MET A 1 7.42 -21.96 32.57
N GLY A 2 8.55 -21.35 32.26
CA GLY A 2 8.83 -20.78 30.94
C GLY A 2 9.93 -21.59 30.27
N VAL A 3 9.90 -21.65 28.94
CA VAL A 3 10.97 -22.25 28.13
C VAL A 3 12.25 -21.44 28.34
N LYS A 4 13.39 -22.11 28.57
CA LYS A 4 14.65 -21.39 28.76
C LYS A 4 15.12 -20.81 27.42
N PRO A 5 15.81 -19.66 27.38
CA PRO A 5 16.35 -19.11 26.14
C PRO A 5 17.21 -20.09 25.34
N SER A 6 17.95 -20.97 26.03
CA SER A 6 18.78 -22.02 25.44
C SER A 6 17.99 -23.11 24.70
N GLU A 7 16.71 -23.28 25.01
CA GLU A 7 15.83 -24.32 24.42
C GLU A 7 14.97 -23.76 23.27
N LEU A 8 14.99 -22.44 23.05
CA LEU A 8 14.15 -21.78 22.05
C LEU A 8 14.48 -22.21 20.61
N ASP A 9 15.74 -22.51 20.31
CA ASP A 9 16.10 -22.92 18.95
C ASP A 9 15.42 -24.23 18.56
N GLU A 10 15.41 -25.22 19.46
CA GLU A 10 14.72 -26.50 19.27
C GLU A 10 13.22 -26.28 19.08
N HIS A 11 12.58 -25.49 19.94
CA HIS A 11 11.14 -25.20 19.85
C HIS A 11 10.79 -24.52 18.51
N PHE A 12 11.60 -23.55 18.08
CA PHE A 12 11.39 -22.87 16.81
C PHE A 12 11.63 -23.82 15.63
N ASN A 13 12.62 -24.72 15.71
CA ASN A 13 12.84 -25.73 14.70
C ASN A 13 11.66 -26.70 14.59
N TYR A 14 11.15 -27.17 15.73
CA TYR A 14 9.97 -28.02 15.80
C TYR A 14 8.76 -27.36 15.15
N LEU A 15 8.47 -26.10 15.52
CA LEU A 15 7.34 -25.34 14.96
C LEU A 15 7.51 -25.04 13.46
N SER A 16 8.74 -24.78 12.99
CA SER A 16 9.03 -24.63 11.55
C SER A 16 8.74 -25.90 10.75
N ILE A 17 9.20 -27.06 11.25
CA ILE A 17 8.96 -28.35 10.60
C ILE A 17 7.47 -28.72 10.65
N LEU A 18 6.81 -28.43 11.76
CA LEU A 18 5.37 -28.61 11.89
C LEU A 18 4.62 -27.73 10.89
N ALA A 19 4.92 -26.44 10.78
CA ALA A 19 4.30 -25.54 9.80
C ALA A 19 4.49 -26.04 8.36
N TRP A 20 5.67 -26.55 8.01
CA TRP A 20 5.90 -27.20 6.72
C TRP A 20 5.02 -28.44 6.50
N LYS A 21 4.77 -29.22 7.55
CA LYS A 21 3.87 -30.38 7.49
C LYS A 21 2.42 -29.97 7.18
N PHE A 22 1.90 -28.95 7.87
CA PHE A 22 0.57 -28.37 7.56
C PHE A 22 0.50 -27.93 6.09
N ARG A 23 1.54 -27.25 5.59
CA ARG A 23 1.60 -26.82 4.18
C ARG A 23 1.58 -27.98 3.20
N ASN A 24 2.37 -29.03 3.43
CA ASN A 24 2.47 -30.18 2.53
C ASN A 24 1.22 -31.06 2.51
N LEU A 25 0.50 -31.11 3.62
CA LEU A 25 -0.79 -31.80 3.70
C LEU A 25 -1.95 -30.94 3.17
N GLU A 26 -1.70 -29.65 2.92
CA GLU A 26 -2.71 -28.66 2.53
C GLU A 26 -3.88 -28.57 3.52
N GLN A 27 -3.56 -28.72 4.81
CA GLN A 27 -4.53 -28.77 5.91
C GLN A 27 -4.28 -27.63 6.89
N LYS A 28 -5.37 -27.08 7.44
CA LYS A 28 -5.34 -26.06 8.50
C LYS A 28 -5.35 -26.66 9.90
N GLU A 29 -5.80 -27.91 10.02
CA GLU A 29 -5.91 -28.67 11.27
C GLU A 29 -5.35 -30.07 11.02
N LEU A 30 -4.58 -30.60 11.98
CA LEU A 30 -4.01 -31.95 11.92
C LEU A 30 -4.50 -32.79 13.08
N ASP A 31 -4.84 -34.04 12.80
CA ASP A 31 -5.23 -35.01 13.81
C ASP A 31 -4.01 -35.54 14.62
N ARG A 32 -4.30 -36.24 15.72
CA ARG A 32 -3.24 -36.81 16.59
C ARG A 32 -2.33 -37.80 15.87
N LYS A 33 -2.82 -38.56 14.87
CA LYS A 33 -2.00 -39.53 14.12
C LYS A 33 -1.00 -38.82 13.22
N GLN A 34 -1.44 -37.77 12.54
CA GLN A 34 -0.60 -36.93 11.69
C GLN A 34 0.48 -36.21 12.50
N LEU A 35 0.12 -35.68 13.68
CA LEU A 35 1.09 -35.08 14.62
C LEU A 35 2.08 -36.10 15.17
N THR A 36 1.64 -37.32 15.46
CA THR A 36 2.52 -38.41 15.89
C THR A 36 3.56 -38.73 14.84
N LYS A 37 3.13 -38.85 13.57
CA LYS A 37 4.05 -39.04 12.45
C LYS A 37 5.02 -37.87 12.28
N ALA A 38 4.53 -36.63 12.36
CA ALA A 38 5.38 -35.44 12.27
C ALA A 38 6.43 -35.35 13.39
N ASN A 39 6.04 -35.69 14.63
CA ASN A 39 6.94 -35.74 15.78
C ASN A 39 7.99 -36.84 15.62
N GLN A 40 7.61 -38.01 15.11
CA GLN A 40 8.56 -39.08 14.82
C GLN A 40 9.58 -38.64 13.76
N GLU A 41 9.13 -38.07 12.63
CA GLU A 41 9.99 -37.53 11.58
C GLU A 41 10.96 -36.45 12.13
N PHE A 42 10.51 -35.64 13.09
CA PHE A 42 11.37 -34.67 13.78
C PHE A 42 12.40 -35.35 14.69
N CYS A 43 11.95 -36.28 15.55
CA CYS A 43 12.80 -36.97 16.52
C CYS A 43 13.91 -37.78 15.84
N GLU A 44 13.62 -38.39 14.68
CA GLU A 44 14.59 -39.14 13.89
C GLU A 44 15.72 -38.26 13.33
N ARG A 45 15.44 -36.97 13.08
CA ARG A 45 16.36 -36.03 12.43
C ARG A 45 17.09 -35.10 13.40
N PHE A 46 16.50 -34.82 14.56
CA PHE A 46 16.96 -33.78 15.47
C PHE A 46 17.10 -34.30 16.89
N VAL A 47 16.10 -34.10 17.74
CA VAL A 47 16.13 -34.44 19.16
C VAL A 47 14.81 -35.07 19.58
N THR A 48 14.86 -35.98 20.55
CA THR A 48 13.68 -36.63 21.10
C THR A 48 12.78 -35.62 21.82
N VAL A 49 11.51 -35.63 21.45
CA VAL A 49 10.45 -34.78 22.00
C VAL A 49 9.28 -35.66 22.41
N ASP A 50 8.84 -35.53 23.66
CA ASP A 50 7.56 -36.11 24.08
C ASP A 50 6.41 -35.29 23.47
N LEU A 51 5.62 -35.94 22.61
CA LEU A 51 4.56 -35.28 21.88
C LEU A 51 3.46 -34.73 22.80
N SER A 52 3.13 -35.44 23.88
CA SER A 52 2.05 -35.03 24.78
C SER A 52 2.46 -33.77 25.56
N GLU A 53 3.65 -33.77 26.14
CA GLU A 53 4.20 -32.60 26.83
C GLU A 53 4.36 -31.42 25.87
N ARG A 54 4.85 -31.67 24.65
CA ARG A 54 5.00 -30.65 23.61
C ARG A 54 3.66 -29.99 23.25
N LEU A 55 2.63 -30.79 22.99
CA LEU A 55 1.32 -30.26 22.60
C LEU A 55 0.64 -29.52 23.76
N GLU A 56 0.76 -30.02 25.00
CA GLU A 56 0.26 -29.31 26.17
C GLU A 56 0.95 -27.94 26.34
N LEU A 57 2.28 -27.90 26.23
CA LEU A 57 3.05 -26.67 26.33
C LEU A 57 2.66 -25.65 25.25
N LEU A 58 2.60 -26.08 23.98
CA LEU A 58 2.26 -25.21 22.86
C LEU A 58 0.81 -24.70 22.92
N THR A 59 -0.10 -25.51 23.45
CA THR A 59 -1.50 -25.13 23.67
C THR A 59 -1.62 -24.10 24.80
N LYS A 60 -0.93 -24.33 25.92
CA LYS A 60 -0.87 -23.39 27.04
C LYS A 60 -0.25 -22.05 26.65
N ALA A 61 0.72 -22.07 25.73
CA ALA A 61 1.34 -20.88 25.17
C ALA A 61 0.50 -20.17 24.09
N ARG A 62 -0.68 -20.70 23.71
CA ARG A 62 -1.52 -20.21 22.61
C ARG A 62 -0.79 -20.10 21.26
N ILE A 63 0.15 -21.01 21.04
CA ILE A 63 0.80 -21.20 19.73
C ILE A 63 -0.05 -22.15 18.90
N LEU A 64 -0.49 -23.25 19.52
CA LEU A 64 -1.46 -24.18 18.96
C LEU A 64 -2.77 -24.08 19.74
N CYS A 65 -3.89 -24.40 19.09
CA CYS A 65 -5.16 -24.66 19.73
C CYS A 65 -5.66 -26.05 19.36
N MET A 66 -6.42 -26.65 20.27
CA MET A 66 -7.06 -27.94 20.06
C MET A 66 -8.57 -27.72 19.88
N SER A 67 -9.13 -28.25 18.81
CA SER A 67 -10.56 -28.25 18.50
C SER A 67 -11.00 -29.70 18.31
N GLY A 68 -11.77 -30.24 19.26
CA GLY A 68 -12.02 -31.68 19.30
C GLY A 68 -10.70 -32.46 19.45
N ASP A 69 -10.41 -33.35 18.50
CA ASP A 69 -9.20 -34.17 18.44
C ASP A 69 -8.13 -33.65 17.46
N GLU A 70 -8.34 -32.45 16.91
CA GLU A 70 -7.45 -31.83 15.91
C GLU A 70 -6.73 -30.61 16.49
N TYR A 71 -5.54 -30.34 15.96
CA TYR A 71 -4.71 -29.20 16.36
C TYR A 71 -4.45 -28.28 15.18
N SER A 72 -4.49 -26.98 15.44
CA SER A 72 -4.17 -25.93 14.48
C SER A 72 -3.34 -24.82 15.13
N PHE A 73 -2.69 -23.99 14.32
CA PHE A 73 -2.05 -22.79 14.86
C PHE A 73 -3.12 -21.82 15.35
N SER A 74 -2.98 -21.33 16.59
CA SER A 74 -3.99 -20.45 17.21
C SER A 74 -4.25 -19.18 16.42
N TYR A 75 -3.23 -18.73 15.68
CA TYR A 75 -3.35 -17.57 14.82
C TYR A 75 -2.59 -17.76 13.49
N PRO A 76 -3.15 -17.31 12.35
CA PRO A 76 -2.50 -17.44 11.04
C PRO A 76 -1.09 -16.85 10.99
N TYR A 77 -0.84 -15.72 11.67
CA TYR A 77 0.47 -15.08 11.66
C TYR A 77 1.55 -15.93 12.35
N ILE A 78 1.20 -16.74 13.36
CA ILE A 78 2.13 -17.68 13.99
C ILE A 78 2.51 -18.77 12.99
N TYR A 79 1.51 -19.31 12.27
CA TYR A 79 1.75 -20.28 11.20
C TYR A 79 2.69 -19.72 10.13
N TYR A 80 2.39 -18.56 9.54
CA TYR A 80 3.23 -18.00 8.47
C TYR A 80 4.61 -17.58 8.97
N PHE A 81 4.74 -17.14 10.23
CA PHE A 81 6.05 -16.89 10.83
C PHE A 81 6.93 -18.14 10.82
N PHE A 82 6.41 -19.28 11.27
CA PHE A 82 7.19 -20.52 11.30
C PHE A 82 7.37 -21.16 9.93
N LEU A 83 6.38 -21.04 9.03
CA LEU A 83 6.50 -21.44 7.63
C LEU A 83 7.61 -20.64 6.94
N GLY A 84 7.59 -19.31 7.06
CA GLY A 84 8.63 -18.44 6.51
C GLY A 84 10.03 -18.81 7.03
N ARG A 85 10.14 -19.12 8.33
CA ARG A 85 11.41 -19.61 8.93
C ARG A 85 11.85 -20.95 8.34
N TYR A 86 10.92 -21.89 8.10
CA TYR A 86 11.23 -23.15 7.42
C TYR A 86 11.75 -22.89 6.00
N LEU A 87 11.03 -22.08 5.22
CA LEU A 87 11.41 -21.76 3.84
C LEU A 87 12.79 -21.12 3.79
N ALA A 88 13.07 -20.13 4.66
CA ALA A 88 14.35 -19.43 4.74
C ALA A 88 15.55 -20.37 4.93
N LYS A 89 15.40 -21.41 5.75
CA LYS A 89 16.44 -22.42 6.01
C LYS A 89 16.61 -23.46 4.90
N ASN A 90 15.64 -23.56 3.98
CA ASN A 90 15.56 -24.65 2.99
C ASN A 90 15.45 -24.14 1.54
N LEU A 91 15.89 -22.91 1.22
CA LEU A 91 15.81 -22.34 -0.14
C LEU A 91 16.64 -23.09 -1.21
N ASN A 92 17.48 -24.05 -0.81
CA ASN A 92 18.20 -24.93 -1.72
C ASN A 92 17.39 -26.17 -2.12
N ASP A 93 16.29 -26.45 -1.44
CA ASP A 93 15.37 -27.54 -1.79
C ASP A 93 14.47 -27.13 -2.95
N GLU A 94 14.45 -27.93 -4.01
CA GLU A 94 13.66 -27.70 -5.22
C GLU A 94 12.17 -27.54 -4.94
N SER A 95 11.61 -28.31 -4.00
CA SER A 95 10.19 -28.21 -3.63
C SER A 95 9.87 -26.87 -2.96
N VAL A 96 10.78 -26.38 -2.12
CA VAL A 96 10.69 -25.07 -1.46
C VAL A 96 10.82 -23.96 -2.49
N ARG A 97 11.78 -24.07 -3.43
CA ARG A 97 11.95 -23.07 -4.49
C ARG A 97 10.70 -22.93 -5.35
N ARG A 98 10.10 -24.04 -5.78
CA ARG A 98 8.84 -24.03 -6.54
C ARG A 98 7.70 -23.35 -5.78
N LEU A 99 7.56 -23.65 -4.49
CA LEU A 99 6.54 -22.99 -3.65
C LEU A 99 6.77 -21.48 -3.56
N VAL A 100 8.02 -21.05 -3.40
CA VAL A 100 8.37 -19.62 -3.32
C VAL A 100 8.10 -18.91 -4.65
N GLU A 101 8.47 -19.51 -5.78
CA GLU A 101 8.17 -18.97 -7.11
C GLU A 101 6.66 -18.85 -7.37
N ASP A 102 5.89 -19.90 -7.09
CA ASP A 102 4.42 -19.87 -7.19
C ASP A 102 3.81 -18.80 -6.27
N SER A 103 4.30 -18.71 -5.04
CA SER A 103 3.78 -17.73 -4.07
C SER A 103 4.11 -16.29 -4.47
N CYS A 104 5.29 -16.02 -5.02
CA CYS A 104 5.64 -14.70 -5.56
C CYS A 104 4.73 -14.29 -6.73
N ARG A 105 4.35 -15.21 -7.61
CA ARG A 105 3.45 -14.91 -8.75
C ARG A 105 2.01 -14.64 -8.30
N LYS A 106 1.64 -15.07 -7.10
CA LYS A 106 0.29 -15.05 -6.56
C LYS A 106 0.15 -14.21 -5.29
N LEU A 107 0.97 -13.17 -5.12
CA LEU A 107 0.91 -12.29 -3.94
C LEU A 107 -0.42 -11.55 -3.77
N TYR A 108 -1.31 -11.57 -4.77
CA TYR A 108 -2.70 -11.13 -4.61
C TYR A 108 -3.48 -12.04 -3.63
N LEU A 109 -3.12 -13.32 -3.55
CA LEU A 109 -3.65 -14.25 -2.56
C LEU A 109 -3.01 -14.01 -1.19
N ARG A 110 -3.85 -13.80 -0.17
CA ARG A 110 -3.45 -13.54 1.21
C ARG A 110 -2.44 -14.55 1.76
N ASP A 111 -2.68 -15.84 1.56
CA ASP A 111 -1.82 -16.92 2.07
C ASP A 111 -0.43 -16.87 1.43
N ARG A 112 -0.35 -16.50 0.15
CA ARG A 112 0.91 -16.37 -0.60
C ARG A 112 1.65 -15.09 -0.18
N ALA A 113 0.93 -13.98 -0.04
CA ALA A 113 1.49 -12.71 0.47
C ALA A 113 2.14 -12.88 1.84
N HIS A 114 1.42 -13.46 2.80
CA HIS A 114 1.95 -13.71 4.13
C HIS A 114 3.14 -14.66 4.12
N THR A 115 3.09 -15.74 3.32
CA THR A 115 4.20 -16.68 3.19
C THR A 115 5.49 -15.97 2.75
N ILE A 116 5.42 -15.12 1.71
CA ILE A 116 6.58 -14.39 1.21
C ILE A 116 7.00 -13.25 2.15
N MET A 117 6.06 -12.54 2.77
CA MET A 117 6.35 -11.51 3.76
C MET A 117 7.14 -12.08 4.95
N PHE A 118 6.72 -13.23 5.50
CA PHE A 118 7.45 -13.86 6.60
C PHE A 118 8.76 -14.52 6.15
N LEU A 119 8.83 -15.11 4.96
CA LEU A 119 10.10 -15.59 4.39
C LEU A 119 11.13 -14.45 4.33
N THR A 120 10.74 -13.32 3.76
CA THR A 120 11.62 -12.14 3.61
C THR A 120 11.88 -11.41 4.91
N HIS A 121 11.15 -11.69 5.98
CA HIS A 121 11.51 -11.27 7.34
C HIS A 121 12.65 -12.12 7.93
N HIS A 122 12.69 -13.42 7.61
CA HIS A 122 13.67 -14.35 8.16
C HIS A 122 15.00 -14.39 7.40
N VAL A 123 15.05 -13.95 6.14
CA VAL A 123 16.28 -13.97 5.34
C VAL A 123 16.33 -12.87 4.29
N GLU A 124 17.50 -12.22 4.20
CA GLU A 124 17.87 -11.40 3.05
C GLU A 124 18.42 -12.32 1.95
N ASN A 125 17.56 -12.71 1.00
CA ASN A 125 17.97 -13.59 -0.10
C ASN A 125 17.84 -12.90 -1.47
N THR A 126 18.96 -12.78 -2.17
CA THR A 126 19.04 -12.08 -3.45
C THR A 126 18.10 -12.63 -4.51
N TRP A 127 17.94 -13.96 -4.57
CA TRP A 127 17.06 -14.61 -5.55
C TRP A 127 15.59 -14.35 -5.24
N VAL A 128 15.17 -14.45 -3.98
CA VAL A 128 13.79 -14.13 -3.57
C VAL A 128 13.46 -12.67 -3.86
N ILE A 129 14.35 -11.73 -3.50
CA ILE A 129 14.17 -10.30 -3.81
C ILE A 129 14.07 -10.09 -5.33
N GLY A 130 14.89 -10.78 -6.11
CA GLY A 130 14.84 -10.72 -7.58
C GLY A 130 13.50 -11.18 -8.15
N LEU A 131 12.92 -12.26 -7.61
CA LEU A 131 11.58 -12.71 -7.99
C LEU A 131 10.51 -11.67 -7.70
N ILE A 132 10.54 -11.05 -6.51
CA ILE A 132 9.58 -10.02 -6.10
C ILE A 132 9.70 -8.78 -7.02
N CYS A 133 10.92 -8.32 -7.29
CA CYS A 133 11.16 -7.24 -8.25
C CYS A 133 10.63 -7.59 -9.64
N GLN A 134 10.82 -8.83 -10.11
CA GLN A 134 10.33 -9.26 -11.41
C GLN A 134 8.79 -9.26 -11.47
N VAL A 135 8.12 -9.75 -10.43
CA VAL A 135 6.64 -9.69 -10.35
C VAL A 135 6.15 -8.25 -10.43
N LEU A 136 6.82 -7.31 -9.74
CA LEU A 136 6.48 -5.90 -9.78
C LEU A 136 6.71 -5.30 -11.17
N ARG A 137 7.80 -5.68 -11.86
CA ARG A 137 8.07 -5.31 -13.25
C ARG A 137 7.03 -5.84 -14.23
N ASP A 138 6.52 -7.04 -14.01
CA ASP A 138 5.54 -7.65 -14.91
C ASP A 138 4.16 -7.00 -14.76
N CYS A 139 3.86 -6.40 -13.60
CA CYS A 139 2.63 -5.65 -13.37
C CYS A 139 2.53 -4.44 -14.33
N PHE A 140 1.54 -4.48 -15.22
CA PHE A 140 1.26 -3.42 -16.21
C PHE A 140 2.48 -3.08 -17.09
N ALA A 141 3.27 -4.10 -17.45
CA ALA A 141 4.52 -3.95 -18.21
C ALA A 141 4.37 -3.36 -19.62
N ASP A 142 3.16 -3.38 -20.18
CA ASP A 142 2.81 -2.79 -21.48
C ASP A 142 2.64 -1.26 -21.43
N ARG A 143 2.74 -0.67 -20.24
CA ARG A 143 2.68 0.77 -20.03
C ARG A 143 4.01 1.30 -19.50
N LYS A 144 4.31 2.55 -19.86
CA LYS A 144 5.38 3.32 -19.22
C LYS A 144 4.84 4.00 -17.96
N PRO A 145 5.67 4.27 -16.95
CA PRO A 145 5.26 5.09 -15.80
C PRO A 145 4.73 6.45 -16.26
N VAL A 146 3.62 6.93 -15.68
CA VAL A 146 3.17 8.31 -15.87
C VAL A 146 4.17 9.28 -15.24
N GLU A 147 4.52 10.34 -15.96
CA GLU A 147 5.52 11.33 -15.52
C GLU A 147 4.87 12.58 -14.91
N LEU A 148 3.61 12.84 -15.25
CA LEU A 148 2.87 14.08 -14.93
C LEU A 148 3.59 15.34 -15.46
N ASN A 149 4.40 15.20 -16.51
CA ASN A 149 5.14 16.29 -17.15
C ASN A 149 4.34 16.96 -18.29
N GLY A 150 3.15 16.46 -18.58
CA GLY A 150 2.30 16.90 -19.70
C GLY A 150 1.55 15.76 -20.38
N ASP A 151 1.90 14.51 -20.07
CA ASP A 151 1.21 13.29 -20.49
C ASP A 151 -0.26 13.21 -20.03
N THR A 152 -0.70 14.13 -19.16
CA THR A 152 -2.09 14.29 -18.71
C THR A 152 -2.72 15.60 -19.17
N SER A 153 -2.23 16.21 -20.26
CA SER A 153 -2.69 17.54 -20.71
C SER A 153 -4.18 17.59 -21.03
N TYR A 154 -4.75 16.51 -21.55
CA TYR A 154 -6.18 16.38 -21.85
C TYR A 154 -7.07 16.51 -20.60
N LEU A 155 -6.53 16.27 -19.40
CA LEU A 155 -7.24 16.49 -18.14
C LEU A 155 -7.23 17.95 -17.71
N ASN A 156 -6.27 18.74 -18.18
CA ASN A 156 -6.25 20.18 -17.90
C ASN A 156 -7.40 20.90 -18.62
N ASP A 157 -7.91 20.34 -19.73
CA ASP A 157 -9.06 20.90 -20.44
C ASP A 157 -10.39 20.72 -19.67
N LEU A 158 -10.44 19.81 -18.69
CA LEU A 158 -11.61 19.64 -17.83
C LEU A 158 -11.83 20.83 -16.90
N VAL A 159 -10.77 21.54 -16.52
CA VAL A 159 -10.86 22.66 -15.57
C VAL A 159 -9.73 23.67 -15.79
N GLN A 160 -10.09 24.94 -15.91
CA GLN A 160 -9.12 26.03 -16.00
C GLN A 160 -8.41 26.34 -14.66
N GLN A 161 -8.88 25.80 -13.54
CA GLN A 161 -8.31 25.99 -12.21
C GLN A 161 -8.29 24.67 -11.42
N PRO A 162 -7.27 24.40 -10.59
CA PRO A 162 -7.22 23.22 -9.73
C PRO A 162 -8.40 23.18 -8.76
N SER A 163 -8.60 22.02 -8.13
CA SER A 163 -9.65 21.78 -7.14
C SER A 163 -9.71 22.89 -6.07
N GLN A 164 -10.87 23.50 -5.87
CA GLN A 164 -11.09 24.36 -4.70
C GLN A 164 -11.40 23.48 -3.48
N LEU A 165 -10.35 22.91 -2.88
CA LEU A 165 -10.50 22.14 -1.65
C LEU A 165 -10.77 23.09 -0.48
N THR A 166 -11.76 22.75 0.33
CA THR A 166 -12.05 23.44 1.58
C THR A 166 -11.73 22.50 2.73
N LEU A 167 -10.83 22.91 3.62
CA LEU A 167 -10.50 22.16 4.83
C LEU A 167 -11.61 22.35 5.88
N PRO A 168 -12.30 21.27 6.30
CA PRO A 168 -13.27 21.36 7.38
C PRO A 168 -12.60 21.64 8.72
N ALA A 169 -13.40 22.03 9.72
CA ALA A 169 -12.90 22.14 11.09
C ALA A 169 -12.21 20.82 11.51
N PRO A 170 -10.90 20.82 11.82
CA PRO A 170 -10.15 19.58 11.98
C PRO A 170 -10.49 18.89 13.30
N ASP A 171 -10.97 17.65 13.21
CA ASP A 171 -11.06 16.67 14.31
C ASP A 171 -10.23 15.44 13.91
N VAL A 172 -8.94 15.52 14.20
CA VAL A 172 -7.95 14.53 13.75
C VAL A 172 -8.27 13.14 14.32
N ASP A 173 -8.67 13.07 15.59
CA ASP A 173 -8.95 11.80 16.25
C ASP A 173 -10.17 11.10 15.63
N ARG A 174 -11.24 11.87 15.36
CA ARG A 174 -12.41 11.35 14.66
C ARG A 174 -12.08 10.93 13.22
N ASN A 175 -11.27 11.71 12.51
CA ASN A 175 -10.86 11.40 11.15
C ASN A 175 -10.07 10.08 11.09
N GLN A 176 -9.12 9.89 12.00
CA GLN A 176 -8.35 8.67 12.12
C GLN A 176 -9.20 7.46 12.56
N ALA A 177 -10.19 7.67 13.44
CA ALA A 177 -11.12 6.63 13.85
C ALA A 177 -11.99 6.17 12.66
N ALA A 178 -12.55 7.10 11.90
CA ALA A 178 -13.37 6.79 10.73
C ALA A 178 -12.59 6.01 9.66
N ILE A 179 -11.33 6.35 9.42
CA ILE A 179 -10.48 5.61 8.47
C ILE A 179 -10.16 4.20 8.96
N ARG A 180 -9.90 4.02 10.27
CA ARG A 180 -9.69 2.69 10.86
C ARG A 180 -10.95 1.82 10.74
N GLU A 181 -12.13 2.38 10.99
CA GLU A 181 -13.40 1.66 10.85
C GLU A 181 -13.64 1.23 9.39
N ILE A 182 -13.33 2.10 8.41
CA ILE A 182 -13.38 1.73 7.00
C ILE A 182 -12.42 0.57 6.72
N GLN A 183 -11.17 0.65 7.18
CA GLN A 183 -10.17 -0.41 7.00
C GLN A 183 -10.61 -1.74 7.61
N ASP A 184 -11.19 -1.74 8.81
CA ASP A 184 -11.70 -2.95 9.46
C ASP A 184 -12.95 -3.51 8.75
N SER A 185 -13.77 -2.65 8.16
CA SER A 185 -14.97 -3.05 7.40
C SER A 185 -14.66 -3.56 5.99
N MET A 186 -13.49 -3.23 5.44
CA MET A 186 -13.02 -3.75 4.17
C MET A 186 -12.66 -5.23 4.36
N VAL A 187 -13.65 -6.09 4.11
CA VAL A 187 -13.43 -7.53 3.95
C VAL A 187 -12.51 -7.70 2.74
N GLU A 188 -11.24 -8.05 2.96
CA GLU A 188 -10.38 -8.54 1.88
C GLU A 188 -11.12 -9.69 1.19
N PRO A 189 -11.34 -9.65 -0.14
CA PRO A 189 -12.13 -10.66 -0.82
C PRO A 189 -11.56 -12.05 -0.51
N ALA A 190 -12.38 -12.88 0.14
CA ALA A 190 -11.96 -14.20 0.63
C ALA A 190 -11.59 -15.16 -0.53
N ASP A 191 -12.11 -14.90 -1.72
CA ASP A 191 -12.05 -15.77 -2.89
C ASP A 191 -11.55 -15.00 -4.12
N GLU A 192 -10.29 -14.57 -4.13
CA GLU A 192 -9.62 -14.34 -5.42
C GLU A 192 -9.32 -15.70 -6.04
N SER A 193 -9.97 -16.01 -7.17
CA SER A 193 -9.73 -17.22 -7.94
C SER A 193 -8.24 -17.39 -8.24
N ASP A 194 -7.67 -18.54 -7.88
CA ASP A 194 -6.31 -18.89 -8.27
C ASP A 194 -6.24 -19.00 -9.81
N ALA A 195 -5.64 -17.98 -10.44
CA ALA A 195 -5.40 -17.97 -11.87
C ALA A 195 -3.98 -18.45 -12.18
N SER A 196 -3.85 -19.24 -13.25
CA SER A 196 -2.54 -19.74 -13.71
C SER A 196 -1.63 -18.61 -14.22
N ASP A 197 -2.22 -17.59 -14.85
CA ASP A 197 -1.49 -16.56 -15.60
C ASP A 197 -1.96 -15.13 -15.27
N TYR A 198 -1.00 -14.19 -15.32
CA TYR A 198 -1.25 -12.78 -15.06
C TYR A 198 -2.31 -12.17 -16.01
N SER A 199 -2.34 -12.58 -17.28
CA SER A 199 -3.28 -12.06 -18.27
C SER A 199 -4.73 -12.36 -17.91
N MET A 200 -4.99 -13.51 -17.27
CA MET A 200 -6.32 -13.97 -16.84
C MET A 200 -6.81 -13.28 -15.56
N LEU A 201 -5.93 -12.56 -14.86
CA LEU A 201 -6.33 -11.83 -13.64
C LEU A 201 -7.27 -10.67 -13.98
N SER A 202 -8.29 -10.51 -13.13
CA SER A 202 -9.12 -9.31 -13.11
C SER A 202 -8.29 -8.07 -12.81
N PHE A 203 -8.79 -6.89 -13.17
CA PHE A 203 -8.10 -5.63 -12.85
C PHE A 203 -7.86 -5.49 -11.34
N THR A 204 -8.84 -5.87 -10.50
CA THR A 204 -8.72 -5.85 -9.04
C THR A 204 -7.61 -6.76 -8.55
N ALA A 205 -7.50 -7.99 -9.06
CA ALA A 205 -6.44 -8.92 -8.67
C ALA A 205 -5.05 -8.44 -9.15
N LYS A 206 -4.95 -7.85 -10.35
CA LYS A 206 -3.70 -7.21 -10.83
C LYS A 206 -3.29 -6.03 -9.95
N TRP A 207 -4.26 -5.22 -9.53
CA TRP A 207 -4.04 -4.11 -8.61
C TRP A 207 -3.59 -4.59 -7.22
N ASN A 208 -4.23 -5.64 -6.71
CA ASN A 208 -3.87 -6.26 -5.43
C ASN A 208 -2.47 -6.88 -5.48
N LEU A 209 -2.15 -7.62 -6.55
CA LEU A 209 -0.80 -8.15 -6.82
C LEU A 209 0.24 -7.03 -6.80
N LEU A 210 0.00 -5.96 -7.55
CA LEU A 210 0.88 -4.78 -7.60
C LEU A 210 1.10 -4.20 -6.19
N HIS A 211 0.03 -3.97 -5.44
CA HIS A 211 0.09 -3.33 -4.13
C HIS A 211 0.82 -4.20 -3.10
N LYS A 212 0.46 -5.48 -2.98
CA LYS A 212 1.11 -6.42 -2.04
C LYS A 212 2.58 -6.65 -2.41
N THR A 213 2.92 -6.69 -3.69
CA THR A 213 4.31 -6.83 -4.14
C THR A 213 5.13 -5.60 -3.75
N ALA A 214 4.61 -4.39 -4.00
CA ALA A 214 5.28 -3.14 -3.63
C ALA A 214 5.40 -2.97 -2.11
N GLU A 215 4.38 -3.37 -1.34
CA GLU A 215 4.39 -3.39 0.12
C GLU A 215 5.51 -4.29 0.67
N ILE A 216 5.57 -5.54 0.21
CA ILE A 216 6.63 -6.49 0.61
C ILE A 216 8.00 -5.93 0.25
N LEU A 217 8.16 -5.35 -0.94
CA LEU A 217 9.44 -4.75 -1.34
C LEU A 217 9.83 -3.55 -0.46
N GLY A 218 8.87 -2.72 -0.05
CA GLY A 218 9.05 -1.65 0.92
C GLY A 218 9.46 -2.14 2.32
N LEU A 219 8.88 -3.26 2.77
CA LEU A 219 9.27 -3.93 4.02
C LEU A 219 10.72 -4.45 3.95
N ILE A 220 11.12 -5.06 2.83
CA ILE A 220 12.51 -5.52 2.60
C ILE A 220 13.47 -4.33 2.64
N LEU A 221 13.16 -3.24 1.93
CA LEU A 221 13.96 -2.01 1.96
C LEU A 221 14.14 -1.47 3.39
N THR A 222 13.08 -1.51 4.20
CA THR A 222 13.10 -1.00 5.58
C THR A 222 13.88 -1.93 6.52
N ASN A 223 13.66 -3.23 6.42
CA ASN A 223 14.28 -4.23 7.30
C ASN A 223 15.77 -4.37 7.04
N TYR A 224 16.18 -4.30 5.77
CA TYR A 224 17.57 -4.50 5.34
C TYR A 224 18.24 -3.20 4.87
N TYR A 225 17.74 -2.04 5.31
CA TYR A 225 18.25 -0.73 4.87
C TYR A 225 19.77 -0.53 5.03
N GLY A 226 20.36 -1.21 6.03
CA GLY A 226 21.77 -1.13 6.41
C GLY A 226 22.64 -2.26 5.84
N SER A 227 22.06 -3.33 5.31
CA SER A 227 22.78 -4.45 4.67
C SER A 227 22.63 -4.45 3.14
N LEU A 228 21.56 -3.86 2.60
CA LEU A 228 21.38 -3.68 1.15
C LEU A 228 22.31 -2.59 0.60
N GLU A 229 23.05 -2.95 -0.45
CA GLU A 229 23.87 -2.01 -1.20
C GLU A 229 23.02 -0.91 -1.86
N ARG A 230 23.55 0.32 -1.91
CA ARG A 230 22.84 1.49 -2.46
C ARG A 230 22.30 1.29 -3.88
N PRO A 231 23.08 0.78 -4.86
CA PRO A 231 22.55 0.57 -6.22
C PRO A 231 21.31 -0.30 -6.24
N ARG A 232 21.30 -1.36 -5.41
CA ARG A 232 20.17 -2.27 -5.29
C ARG A 232 18.97 -1.61 -4.60
N LYS A 233 19.20 -0.83 -3.54
CA LYS A 233 18.12 -0.03 -2.92
C LYS A 233 17.50 0.94 -3.92
N HIS A 234 18.31 1.62 -4.73
CA HIS A 234 17.83 2.57 -5.73
C HIS A 234 17.04 1.88 -6.84
N GLU A 235 17.47 0.71 -7.28
CA GLU A 235 16.70 -0.15 -8.18
C GLU A 235 15.34 -0.51 -7.58
N MET A 236 15.32 -1.07 -6.37
CA MET A 236 14.08 -1.47 -5.70
C MET A 236 13.12 -0.28 -5.48
N ILE A 237 13.62 0.88 -5.07
CA ILE A 237 12.81 2.10 -4.89
C ILE A 237 12.19 2.53 -6.23
N ARG A 238 12.92 2.46 -7.34
CA ARG A 238 12.36 2.74 -8.68
C ARG A 238 11.24 1.77 -9.03
N GLU A 239 11.39 0.47 -8.79
CA GLU A 239 10.32 -0.51 -9.05
C GLU A 239 9.05 -0.20 -8.24
N VAL A 240 9.21 0.17 -6.96
CA VAL A 240 8.10 0.58 -6.08
C VAL A 240 7.40 1.83 -6.59
N PHE A 241 8.10 2.71 -7.32
CA PHE A 241 7.50 3.91 -7.90
C PHE A 241 6.84 3.61 -9.25
N ASP A 242 7.56 2.90 -10.13
CA ASP A 242 7.16 2.68 -11.52
C ASP A 242 5.96 1.74 -11.65
N GLY A 243 5.80 0.76 -10.76
CA GLY A 243 4.63 -0.12 -10.75
C GLY A 243 3.30 0.63 -10.65
N PRO A 244 3.03 1.34 -9.53
CA PRO A 244 1.82 2.15 -9.38
C PRO A 244 1.66 3.25 -10.43
N LEU A 245 2.75 3.85 -10.91
CA LEU A 245 2.70 4.84 -11.98
C LEU A 245 2.28 4.26 -13.35
N ARG A 246 2.62 3.00 -13.64
CA ARG A 246 2.13 2.28 -14.83
C ARG A 246 0.65 1.95 -14.75
N ALA A 247 0.20 1.49 -13.59
CA ALA A 247 -1.21 1.24 -13.34
C ALA A 247 -2.04 2.54 -13.43
N LEU A 248 -1.51 3.64 -12.90
CA LEU A 248 -2.12 4.96 -13.03
C LEU A 248 -2.18 5.40 -14.50
N ARG A 249 -1.11 5.20 -15.29
CA ARG A 249 -1.13 5.50 -16.72
C ARG A 249 -2.24 4.74 -17.43
N LEU A 250 -2.34 3.41 -17.23
CA LEU A 250 -3.39 2.61 -17.84
C LEU A 250 -4.77 3.19 -17.51
N TRP A 251 -5.05 3.44 -16.23
CA TRP A 251 -6.34 3.97 -15.81
C TRP A 251 -6.65 5.33 -16.44
N LEU A 252 -5.67 6.24 -16.49
CA LEU A 252 -5.85 7.56 -17.07
C LEU A 252 -6.07 7.50 -18.60
N GLU A 253 -5.42 6.58 -19.30
CA GLU A 253 -5.60 6.37 -20.74
C GLU A 253 -6.97 5.76 -21.05
N GLU A 254 -7.39 4.71 -20.31
CA GLU A 254 -8.69 4.05 -20.50
C GLU A 254 -9.85 5.03 -20.30
N VAL A 255 -9.77 5.88 -19.26
CA VAL A 255 -10.81 6.88 -18.99
C VAL A 255 -10.78 8.04 -19.99
N ALA A 256 -9.63 8.32 -20.62
CA ALA A 256 -9.52 9.37 -21.63
C ALA A 256 -10.23 9.01 -22.95
N VAL A 257 -10.38 7.72 -23.26
CA VAL A 257 -10.89 7.23 -24.57
C VAL A 257 -12.23 7.87 -24.95
N ASP A 258 -13.16 7.98 -24.01
CA ASP A 258 -14.49 8.58 -24.23
C ASP A 258 -14.86 9.61 -23.16
N LEU A 259 -13.90 10.42 -22.75
CA LEU A 259 -14.14 11.48 -21.77
C LEU A 259 -15.23 12.47 -22.22
N PRO A 260 -15.29 12.93 -23.49
CA PRO A 260 -16.38 13.79 -23.97
C PRO A 260 -17.76 13.10 -23.94
N GLY A 261 -17.84 11.82 -24.33
CA GLY A 261 -19.08 11.04 -24.29
C GLY A 261 -19.58 10.89 -22.86
N MET A 262 -18.70 10.49 -21.93
CA MET A 262 -19.03 10.38 -20.50
C MET A 262 -19.54 11.70 -19.92
N VAL A 263 -18.92 12.84 -20.25
CA VAL A 263 -19.42 14.17 -19.83
C VAL A 263 -20.82 14.43 -20.40
N GLY A 264 -21.06 14.08 -21.67
CA GLY A 264 -22.35 14.23 -22.34
C GLY A 264 -23.45 13.40 -21.68
N GLU A 265 -23.18 12.13 -21.38
CA GLU A 265 -24.13 11.22 -20.73
C GLU A 265 -24.49 11.68 -19.32
N LEU A 266 -23.47 12.00 -18.49
CA LEU A 266 -23.70 12.52 -17.14
C LEU A 266 -24.50 13.83 -17.15
N LYS A 267 -24.28 14.68 -18.16
CA LYS A 267 -25.02 15.94 -18.33
C LYS A 267 -26.47 15.67 -18.71
N ALA A 268 -26.71 14.78 -19.66
CA ALA A 268 -28.05 14.38 -20.07
C ALA A 268 -28.83 13.80 -18.89
N GLU A 269 -28.19 12.93 -18.10
CA GLU A 269 -28.79 12.35 -16.90
C GLU A 269 -29.12 13.42 -15.85
N ALA A 270 -28.18 14.32 -15.55
CA ALA A 270 -28.39 15.39 -14.58
C ALA A 270 -29.54 16.34 -14.96
N LEU A 271 -29.73 16.61 -16.25
CA LEU A 271 -30.83 17.42 -16.78
C LEU A 271 -32.16 16.64 -16.80
N ARG A 272 -32.12 15.32 -17.01
CA ARG A 272 -33.30 14.44 -16.89
C ARG A 272 -33.82 14.39 -15.46
N THR A 273 -32.92 14.27 -14.47
CA THR A 273 -33.29 14.26 -13.04
C THR A 273 -33.80 15.62 -12.57
N ASN A 274 -33.26 16.73 -13.09
CA ASN A 274 -33.70 18.08 -12.75
C ASN A 274 -33.67 19.03 -13.97
N PRO A 275 -34.76 19.11 -14.73
CA PRO A 275 -34.84 19.91 -15.97
C PRO A 275 -34.66 21.42 -15.77
N LYS A 276 -34.75 21.93 -14.53
CA LYS A 276 -34.55 23.36 -14.22
C LYS A 276 -33.08 23.75 -14.13
N ARG A 277 -32.14 22.80 -14.15
CA ARG A 277 -30.71 23.08 -14.11
C ARG A 277 -30.24 23.77 -15.39
N ASN A 278 -29.34 24.74 -15.25
CA ASN A 278 -28.69 25.36 -16.40
C ASN A 278 -27.66 24.37 -17.00
N ALA A 279 -27.77 24.10 -18.30
CA ALA A 279 -26.97 23.10 -18.99
C ALA A 279 -25.46 23.40 -18.96
N GLU A 280 -25.06 24.66 -19.14
CA GLU A 280 -23.65 25.09 -19.15
C GLU A 280 -23.04 24.95 -17.75
N LYS A 281 -23.75 25.44 -16.71
CA LYS A 281 -23.31 25.28 -15.32
C LYS A 281 -23.21 23.81 -14.91
N THR A 282 -24.13 22.97 -15.38
CA THR A 282 -24.14 21.52 -15.10
C THR A 282 -22.93 20.84 -15.72
N GLU A 283 -22.58 21.19 -16.95
CA GLU A 283 -21.39 20.64 -17.62
C GLU A 283 -20.10 21.00 -16.88
N VAL A 284 -19.95 22.27 -16.47
CA VAL A 284 -18.79 22.73 -15.67
C VAL A 284 -18.71 21.97 -14.35
N GLU A 285 -19.84 21.74 -13.67
CA GLU A 285 -19.88 20.96 -12.43
C GLU A 285 -19.44 19.51 -12.65
N ILE A 286 -19.91 18.86 -13.71
CA ILE A 286 -19.56 17.48 -14.05
C ILE A 286 -18.06 17.37 -14.37
N LYS A 287 -17.53 18.23 -15.23
CA LYS A 287 -16.10 18.24 -15.58
C LYS A 287 -15.23 18.40 -14.33
N ARG A 288 -15.63 19.29 -13.41
CA ARG A 288 -14.94 19.46 -12.11
C ARG A 288 -15.01 18.21 -11.24
N ARG A 289 -16.15 17.52 -11.16
CA ARG A 289 -16.29 16.27 -10.40
C ARG A 289 -15.38 15.17 -10.96
N LEU A 290 -15.34 15.03 -12.28
CA LEU A 290 -14.47 14.07 -12.97
C LEU A 290 -12.99 14.39 -12.73
N PHE A 291 -12.60 15.66 -12.88
CA PHE A 291 -11.22 16.08 -12.58
C PHE A 291 -10.82 15.76 -11.14
N ASN A 292 -11.70 16.02 -10.16
CA ASN A 292 -11.44 15.70 -8.76
C ASN A 292 -11.31 14.19 -8.54
N LEU A 293 -12.17 13.37 -9.16
CA LEU A 293 -12.08 11.91 -9.13
C LEU A 293 -10.74 11.44 -9.67
N PHE A 294 -10.31 11.98 -10.81
CA PHE A 294 -9.05 11.61 -11.44
C PHE A 294 -7.85 12.04 -10.62
N GLY A 295 -7.93 13.23 -10.02
CA GLY A 295 -6.94 13.70 -9.07
C GLY A 295 -6.84 12.75 -7.87
N TRP A 296 -7.98 12.29 -7.33
CA TRP A 296 -8.04 11.39 -6.17
C TRP A 296 -7.36 10.05 -6.46
N VAL A 297 -7.62 9.46 -7.63
CA VAL A 297 -6.96 8.22 -8.07
C VAL A 297 -5.45 8.42 -8.23
N ALA A 298 -5.02 9.52 -8.88
CA ALA A 298 -3.59 9.82 -8.98
C ALA A 298 -2.94 10.05 -7.63
N THR A 299 -3.62 10.74 -6.72
CA THR A 299 -3.12 10.97 -5.36
C THR A 299 -3.00 9.66 -4.58
N GLY A 300 -3.97 8.74 -4.73
CA GLY A 300 -3.88 7.41 -4.14
C GLY A 300 -2.66 6.63 -4.61
N ALA A 301 -2.39 6.63 -5.92
CA ALA A 301 -1.20 5.97 -6.48
C ALA A 301 0.13 6.62 -6.03
N ILE A 302 0.19 7.94 -5.99
CA ILE A 302 1.38 8.68 -5.52
C ILE A 302 1.58 8.50 -3.99
N ALA A 303 0.49 8.46 -3.24
CA ALA A 303 0.49 8.25 -1.80
C ALA A 303 0.97 6.86 -1.43
N SER A 304 0.52 5.82 -2.14
CA SER A 304 0.95 4.44 -1.90
C SER A 304 2.45 4.26 -2.14
N CYS A 305 2.99 4.80 -3.24
CA CYS A 305 4.45 4.82 -3.47
C CYS A 305 5.19 5.45 -2.28
N GLY A 306 4.72 6.60 -1.81
CA GLY A 306 5.30 7.31 -0.68
C GLY A 306 5.24 6.54 0.63
N SER A 307 4.16 5.79 0.88
CA SER A 307 4.01 5.00 2.10
C SER A 307 4.93 3.78 2.12
N PHE A 308 5.16 3.14 0.98
CA PHE A 308 6.05 1.97 0.88
C PHE A 308 7.52 2.30 1.21
N VAL A 309 7.96 3.54 0.94
CA VAL A 309 9.34 4.01 1.20
C VAL A 309 9.43 5.10 2.27
N GLY A 310 8.37 5.25 3.08
CA GLY A 310 8.23 6.37 4.03
C GLY A 310 9.18 6.33 5.25
N ALA A 311 9.90 5.22 5.44
CA ALA A 311 10.83 5.03 6.55
C ALA A 311 11.96 6.08 6.52
N ASP A 312 12.23 6.72 7.66
CA ASP A 312 13.25 7.78 7.74
C ASP A 312 14.66 7.34 7.32
N LYS A 313 14.95 6.05 7.52
CA LYS A 313 16.20 5.41 7.12
C LYS A 313 16.41 5.33 5.61
N LEU A 314 15.33 5.38 4.81
CA LEU A 314 15.37 5.35 3.35
C LEU A 314 15.40 6.75 2.72
N ARG A 315 15.32 7.81 3.54
CA ARG A 315 15.14 9.18 3.07
C ARG A 315 16.19 9.62 2.05
N GLU A 316 17.47 9.31 2.31
CA GLU A 316 18.57 9.69 1.43
C GLU A 316 18.50 8.95 0.08
N ASP A 317 18.18 7.66 0.12
CA ASP A 317 18.03 6.83 -1.07
C ASP A 317 16.83 7.29 -1.92
N VAL A 318 15.70 7.63 -1.28
CA VAL A 318 14.53 8.20 -1.96
C VAL A 318 14.86 9.55 -2.61
N ILE A 319 15.55 10.45 -1.91
CA ILE A 319 15.98 11.74 -2.50
C ILE A 319 16.84 11.48 -3.73
N THR A 320 17.82 10.58 -3.62
CA THR A 320 18.73 10.24 -4.73
C THR A 320 17.97 9.74 -5.95
N VAL A 321 17.00 8.83 -5.76
CA VAL A 321 16.17 8.30 -6.84
C VAL A 321 15.29 9.37 -7.47
N VAL A 322 14.70 10.26 -6.66
CA VAL A 322 13.86 11.38 -7.15
C VAL A 322 14.69 12.41 -7.93
N GLU A 323 15.89 12.74 -7.46
CA GLU A 323 16.78 13.68 -8.15
C GLU A 323 17.34 13.11 -9.45
N GLY A 324 17.62 11.80 -9.48
CA GLY A 324 18.05 11.09 -10.69
C GLY A 324 16.96 10.91 -11.75
N ASN A 325 15.68 11.09 -11.39
CA ASN A 325 14.53 10.93 -12.29
C ASN A 325 13.59 12.13 -12.14
N PRO A 326 13.90 13.29 -12.77
CA PRO A 326 13.29 14.58 -12.43
C PRO A 326 11.88 14.80 -13.02
N THR A 327 11.00 13.80 -12.95
CA THR A 327 9.59 13.90 -13.37
C THR A 327 8.71 14.48 -12.27
N ASN A 328 7.58 15.07 -12.63
CA ASN A 328 6.63 15.60 -11.64
C ASN A 328 6.06 14.47 -10.77
N ALA A 329 5.81 13.29 -11.33
CA ALA A 329 5.39 12.11 -10.58
C ALA A 329 6.39 11.73 -9.48
N TYR A 330 7.68 11.62 -9.80
CA TYR A 330 8.71 11.29 -8.81
C TYR A 330 8.85 12.38 -7.74
N ARG A 331 8.77 13.66 -8.12
CA ARG A 331 8.79 14.77 -7.16
C ARG A 331 7.58 14.74 -6.21
N LEU A 332 6.40 14.39 -6.73
CA LEU A 332 5.19 14.22 -5.93
C LEU A 332 5.28 13.01 -4.99
N ILE A 333 5.90 11.90 -5.41
CA ILE A 333 6.20 10.75 -4.53
C ILE A 333 7.20 11.15 -3.43
N GLY A 334 8.24 11.90 -3.80
CA GLY A 334 9.18 12.47 -2.83
C GLY A 334 8.50 13.36 -1.81
N ALA A 335 7.50 14.15 -2.22
CA ALA A 335 6.67 14.94 -1.32
C ALA A 335 5.73 14.07 -0.47
N SER A 336 5.08 13.06 -1.04
CA SER A 336 4.15 12.17 -0.33
C SER A 336 4.83 11.39 0.79
N SER A 337 6.05 10.88 0.57
CA SER A 337 6.87 10.21 1.61
C SER A 337 7.17 11.08 2.84
N ARG A 338 6.99 12.41 2.71
CA ARG A 338 7.21 13.38 3.78
C ARG A 338 5.92 13.96 4.35
N LEU A 339 4.88 14.12 3.53
CA LEU A 339 3.59 14.68 3.93
C LEU A 339 2.67 13.63 4.57
N LEU A 340 2.82 12.35 4.25
CA LEU A 340 1.93 11.29 4.75
C LEU A 340 2.39 10.69 6.09
N LYS A 341 3.08 11.49 6.91
CA LYS A 341 3.51 11.11 8.25
C LYS A 341 3.36 12.26 9.24
N PRO A 342 3.23 11.97 10.54
CA PRO A 342 3.21 13.01 11.56
C PRO A 342 4.55 13.75 11.63
N GLY A 343 4.49 15.03 12.01
CA GLY A 343 5.66 15.85 12.26
C GLY A 343 5.72 17.11 11.40
N LYS A 344 6.86 17.80 11.47
CA LYS A 344 7.01 19.10 10.79
C LYS A 344 7.09 18.94 9.28
N VAL A 345 6.23 19.69 8.59
CA VAL A 345 6.23 19.76 7.13
C VAL A 345 7.44 20.54 6.61
N PRO A 346 8.17 20.01 5.61
CA PRO A 346 9.26 20.73 4.95
C PRO A 346 8.71 21.79 3.99
N MET A 347 8.24 22.91 4.54
CA MET A 347 7.50 23.94 3.80
C MET A 347 8.25 24.52 2.60
N ASP A 348 9.58 24.65 2.65
CA ASP A 348 10.35 25.18 1.53
C ASP A 348 10.33 24.23 0.32
N ASN A 349 10.36 22.92 0.58
CA ASN A 349 10.23 21.93 -0.48
C ASN A 349 8.83 21.93 -1.08
N VAL A 350 7.79 22.08 -0.24
CA VAL A 350 6.40 22.19 -0.70
C VAL A 350 6.21 23.44 -1.56
N ARG A 351 6.68 24.61 -1.11
CA ARG A 351 6.63 25.87 -1.87
C ARG A 351 7.34 25.76 -3.22
N ARG A 352 8.55 25.20 -3.22
CA ARG A 352 9.33 24.99 -4.45
C ARG A 352 8.60 24.09 -5.43
N LEU A 353 8.06 22.97 -4.96
CA LEU A 353 7.31 22.04 -5.81
C LEU A 353 6.00 22.67 -6.32
N ALA A 354 5.27 23.38 -5.46
CA ALA A 354 4.06 24.11 -5.85
C ALA A 354 4.34 25.11 -6.98
N GLY A 355 5.45 25.88 -6.90
CA GLY A 355 5.87 26.78 -7.97
C GLY A 355 6.26 26.07 -9.27
N GLN A 356 6.87 24.89 -9.19
CA GLN A 356 7.20 24.07 -10.36
C GLN A 356 5.95 23.50 -11.05
N LEU A 357 4.87 23.29 -10.29
CA LEU A 357 3.63 22.69 -10.78
C LEU A 357 2.55 23.71 -11.17
N ASP A 358 2.78 25.02 -11.03
CA ASP A 358 1.74 26.05 -11.23
C ASP A 358 1.14 26.05 -12.65
N LYS A 359 1.90 25.58 -13.65
CA LYS A 359 1.43 25.40 -15.04
C LYS A 359 0.83 24.03 -15.34
N ASN A 360 0.74 23.14 -14.35
CA ASN A 360 0.13 21.82 -14.46
C ASN A 360 -0.95 21.65 -13.37
N PRO A 361 -2.20 22.09 -13.64
CA PRO A 361 -3.29 22.05 -12.68
C PRO A 361 -3.55 20.65 -12.11
N TYR A 362 -3.42 19.61 -12.93
CA TYR A 362 -3.64 18.23 -12.51
C TYR A 362 -2.58 17.77 -11.49
N ALA A 363 -1.29 17.93 -11.81
CA ALA A 363 -0.20 17.58 -10.89
C ALA A 363 -0.20 18.47 -9.63
N PHE A 364 -0.53 19.76 -9.77
CA PHE A 364 -0.71 20.66 -8.63
C PHE A 364 -1.87 20.19 -7.73
N GLY A 365 -2.99 19.74 -8.30
CA GLY A 365 -4.11 19.17 -7.56
C GLY A 365 -3.73 17.94 -6.73
N VAL A 366 -2.81 17.10 -7.22
CA VAL A 366 -2.24 15.99 -6.44
C VAL A 366 -1.47 16.51 -5.23
N LEU A 367 -0.57 17.48 -5.41
CA LEU A 367 0.14 18.10 -4.27
C LEU A 367 -0.82 18.73 -3.27
N GLN A 368 -1.85 19.40 -3.77
CA GLN A 368 -2.89 20.03 -2.96
C GLN A 368 -3.61 18.99 -2.09
N MET A 369 -3.97 17.83 -2.64
CA MET A 369 -4.60 16.76 -1.87
C MET A 369 -3.64 16.09 -0.87
N LEU A 370 -2.36 15.95 -1.18
CA LEU A 370 -1.37 15.46 -0.21
C LEU A 370 -1.26 16.40 1.00
N GLY A 371 -1.22 17.71 0.76
CA GLY A 371 -1.20 18.72 1.82
C GLY A 371 -2.52 18.77 2.62
N PHE A 372 -3.65 18.66 1.93
CA PHE A 372 -4.97 18.51 2.57
C PHE A 372 -4.98 17.28 3.51
N TYR A 373 -4.56 16.12 3.00
CA TYR A 373 -4.54 14.88 3.77
C TYR A 373 -3.64 15.00 5.00
N HIS A 374 -2.47 15.64 4.90
CA HIS A 374 -1.61 15.89 6.05
C HIS A 374 -2.35 16.65 7.16
N MET A 375 -3.01 17.77 6.81
CA MET A 375 -3.77 18.58 7.78
C MET A 375 -5.01 17.87 8.31
N TYR A 376 -5.60 16.97 7.52
CA TYR A 376 -6.77 16.19 7.89
C TYR A 376 -6.43 15.04 8.85
N MET A 377 -5.27 14.42 8.67
CA MET A 377 -4.86 13.19 9.37
C MET A 377 -3.88 13.39 10.51
N PHE A 378 -3.15 14.51 10.53
CA PHE A 378 -2.12 14.75 11.54
C PHE A 378 -2.35 16.07 12.25
N HIS A 379 -2.05 16.05 13.55
CA HIS A 379 -2.02 17.25 14.37
C HIS A 379 -0.98 18.22 13.82
N THR A 380 -1.48 19.28 13.17
CA THR A 380 -0.68 20.32 12.53
C THR A 380 -0.98 21.65 13.24
N ASP A 381 0.07 22.39 13.62
CA ASP A 381 -0.10 23.69 14.26
C ASP A 381 -0.70 24.73 13.29
N GLU A 382 -1.28 25.80 13.85
CA GLU A 382 -2.03 26.79 13.07
C GLU A 382 -1.13 27.52 12.06
N GLN A 383 0.13 27.77 12.42
CA GLN A 383 1.09 28.45 11.54
C GLN A 383 1.42 27.59 10.32
N GLN A 384 1.65 26.29 10.52
CA GLN A 384 1.88 25.33 9.44
C GLN A 384 0.64 25.12 8.58
N LYS A 385 -0.56 25.03 9.20
CA LYS A 385 -1.83 24.95 8.46
C LYS A 385 -2.02 26.15 7.55
N GLN A 386 -1.85 27.37 8.07
CA GLN A 386 -1.99 28.58 7.28
C GLN A 386 -0.97 28.62 6.13
N ALA A 387 0.29 28.29 6.42
CA ALA A 387 1.34 28.25 5.41
C ALA A 387 1.05 27.21 4.30
N LEU A 388 0.51 26.04 4.65
CA LEU A 388 0.07 25.02 3.69
C LEU A 388 -1.12 25.50 2.86
N CYS A 389 -2.15 26.05 3.50
CA CYS A 389 -3.33 26.58 2.84
C CYS A 389 -2.97 27.66 1.82
N ASP A 390 -2.13 28.62 2.21
CA ASP A 390 -1.66 29.70 1.33
C ASP A 390 -0.84 29.15 0.15
N THR A 391 0.09 28.23 0.43
CA THR A 391 0.97 27.64 -0.60
C THR A 391 0.21 26.78 -1.60
N LEU A 392 -0.78 26.02 -1.12
CA LEU A 392 -1.52 25.03 -1.90
C LEU A 392 -2.88 25.53 -2.38
N LYS A 393 -3.21 26.80 -2.14
CA LYS A 393 -4.49 27.42 -2.52
C LYS A 393 -5.69 26.64 -1.95
N ILE A 394 -5.58 26.15 -0.70
CA ILE A 394 -6.65 25.43 0.01
C ILE A 394 -7.41 26.45 0.85
N SER A 395 -8.74 26.48 0.74
CA SER A 395 -9.58 27.35 1.55
C SER A 395 -9.87 26.73 2.92
N PHE A 396 -10.07 27.57 3.93
CA PHE A 396 -10.38 27.14 5.30
C PHE A 396 -11.82 27.52 5.64
N GLU A 397 -12.64 26.59 6.17
CA GLU A 397 -14.06 26.88 6.45
C GLU A 397 -14.26 28.08 7.38
N HIS A 398 -13.39 28.29 8.38
CA HIS A 398 -13.50 29.43 9.30
C HIS A 398 -13.14 30.79 8.68
N ALA A 399 -12.45 30.85 7.53
CA ALA A 399 -12.14 32.13 6.88
C ALA A 399 -13.43 32.86 6.46
N LYS A 400 -14.47 32.12 6.04
CA LYS A 400 -15.79 32.68 5.75
C LYS A 400 -16.49 33.24 7.00
N ALA A 401 -16.31 32.64 8.17
CA ALA A 401 -16.93 33.15 9.41
C ALA A 401 -16.28 34.46 9.89
N ILE A 402 -14.98 34.63 9.68
CA ILE A 402 -14.24 35.86 10.03
C ILE A 402 -14.53 36.98 9.02
N GLU A 403 -14.63 36.67 7.72
CA GLU A 403 -15.03 37.64 6.69
C GLU A 403 -16.48 38.11 6.85
N VAL A 404 -17.42 37.20 7.16
CA VAL A 404 -18.82 37.58 7.48
C VAL A 404 -18.90 38.45 8.74
N ARG A 405 -18.05 38.19 9.76
CA ARG A 405 -17.94 39.05 10.95
C ARG A 405 -17.29 40.42 10.66
N LYS A 406 -16.37 40.50 9.69
CA LYS A 406 -15.79 41.79 9.25
C LYS A 406 -16.80 42.60 8.44
N ALA A 407 -17.53 41.99 7.50
CA ALA A 407 -18.57 42.66 6.72
C ALA A 407 -19.74 43.15 7.59
N GLY A 408 -20.09 42.41 8.65
CA GLY A 408 -21.09 42.84 9.64
C GLY A 408 -20.63 43.94 10.61
N ARG A 409 -19.34 44.30 10.61
CA ARG A 409 -18.79 45.38 11.46
C ARG A 409 -18.59 46.71 10.72
N THR A 410 -18.74 46.74 9.39
CA THR A 410 -18.64 47.96 8.56
C THR A 410 -19.97 48.63 8.26
N LEU A 411 -21.07 48.17 8.86
CA LEU A 411 -22.36 48.86 8.89
C LEU A 411 -22.68 49.27 10.34
N LYS A 412 -22.01 50.30 10.83
CA LYS A 412 -22.46 51.14 11.95
C LYS A 412 -22.01 52.57 11.72
#